data_AF-L8WVW3-F1
#
_entry.id   AF-L8WVW3-F1
#
_cell.length_a   1.000
_cell.length_b   1.000
_cell.length_c   1.000
_cell.angle_alpha   90.00
_cell.angle_beta   90.00
_cell.angle_gamma   90.00
#
_symmetry.space_group_name_H-M   'P 1'
#
loop_
_entity.id
_entity.type
_entity.pdbx_description
1 polymer ?
#
loop_
_entity_poly.entity_id
_entity_poly.type
_entity_poly.pdbx_seq_one_letter_code
_entity_poly.pdbx_strand_id
1 'polypeptide(L)'
;MMRVQHSKSLTRTETTISPVPKSRLCNDRDISAAIQTLDRILLFFAAVILFFISLSVFGVAIGDSLTSVYSLGIAASFIFKNAASSAFDAIMFIFVTHPFDTGDRVFIEQENLIVKRMGLFATEFVRADGTTLYYFNSNLFTKFITNVRRSGKQFEGLTLQVDWRTPLSKLDELETKMNEWLASDDNRWYNPPTSVVLQHIDFQRCLELTMGIPHNGTWQDWGMRNARKTAFHAAAQFYCRQLGITCNNSPQPVLVQQSRPELEQRLRSEDREEVTDFLGSSENLASPGDEPTGETGGAGLAAPDSAAPGATTAHPKAGALGFVPPPEEQNRLRQRKMKSRKGANRGMAEG
;
A
#
# COMPACT_ATOMS: atom_id res chain seq x y z
N MET A 1 -32.82 -2.22 76.31
CA MET A 1 -33.69 -2.73 75.24
C MET A 1 -34.07 -1.55 74.34
N MET A 2 -33.35 -1.34 73.24
CA MET A 2 -33.62 -0.23 72.30
C MET A 2 -33.58 -0.81 70.89
N ARG A 3 -34.75 -0.84 70.27
CA ARG A 3 -35.04 -1.48 68.98
C ARG A 3 -34.81 -0.43 67.90
N VAL A 4 -33.67 -0.49 67.23
CA VAL A 4 -33.34 0.41 66.11
C VAL A 4 -34.01 -0.12 64.85
N GLN A 5 -34.97 0.63 64.33
CA GLN A 5 -35.47 0.44 62.98
C GLN A 5 -34.46 1.01 61.98
N HIS A 6 -34.09 0.21 60.97
CA HIS A 6 -33.55 0.76 59.73
C HIS A 6 -34.32 0.19 58.55
N SER A 7 -35.00 1.11 57.87
CA SER A 7 -35.79 0.94 56.67
C SER A 7 -34.95 0.36 55.52
N LYS A 8 -35.49 -0.68 54.87
CA LYS A 8 -34.98 -1.24 53.61
C LYS A 8 -35.50 -0.38 52.46
N SER A 9 -34.63 0.34 51.76
CA SER A 9 -34.92 0.94 50.46
C SER A 9 -34.31 0.09 49.34
N LEU A 10 -35.13 -0.78 48.75
CA LEU A 10 -34.96 -1.24 47.38
C LEU A 10 -35.38 -0.09 46.47
N THR A 11 -34.54 0.34 45.53
CA THR A 11 -34.96 0.65 44.16
C THR A 11 -33.79 1.09 43.26
N ARG A 12 -33.79 0.50 42.06
CA ARG A 12 -33.38 1.09 40.78
C ARG A 12 -31.92 0.91 40.35
N THR A 13 -31.67 -0.24 39.73
CA THR A 13 -30.68 -0.37 38.66
C THR A 13 -31.14 0.46 37.46
N GLU A 14 -30.65 1.68 37.34
CA GLU A 14 -30.74 2.46 36.09
C GLU A 14 -29.86 1.76 35.04
N THR A 15 -30.50 1.04 34.13
CA THR A 15 -29.87 0.56 32.90
C THR A 15 -29.60 1.77 32.02
N THR A 16 -28.36 2.27 32.02
CA THR A 16 -27.89 3.31 31.11
C THR A 16 -28.00 2.80 29.67
N ILE A 17 -29.07 3.17 28.97
CA ILE A 17 -29.23 2.97 27.54
C ILE A 17 -28.22 3.90 26.87
N SER A 18 -27.10 3.35 26.40
CA SER A 18 -26.17 4.09 25.55
C SER A 18 -26.86 4.44 24.23
N PRO A 19 -26.71 5.66 23.70
CA PRO A 19 -27.32 6.05 22.44
C PRO A 19 -26.70 5.22 21.32
N VAL A 20 -27.53 4.36 20.72
CA VAL A 20 -27.15 3.53 19.56
C VAL A 20 -26.79 4.47 18.40
N PRO A 21 -25.61 4.33 17.77
CA PRO A 21 -25.18 5.21 16.69
C PRO A 21 -26.17 5.14 15.51
N LYS A 22 -26.58 6.31 15.01
CA LYS A 22 -27.58 6.51 13.93
C LYS A 22 -27.35 5.66 12.68
N SER A 23 -26.12 5.23 12.42
CA SER A 23 -25.75 4.35 11.30
C SER A 23 -26.30 2.91 11.41
N ARG A 24 -26.67 2.43 12.61
CA ARG A 24 -27.34 1.12 12.75
C ARG A 24 -28.83 1.21 12.42
N LEU A 25 -29.47 2.31 12.81
CA LEU A 25 -30.90 2.52 12.63
C LEU A 25 -31.34 2.65 11.17
N CYS A 26 -30.47 3.13 10.27
CA CYS A 26 -30.76 3.17 8.84
C CYS A 26 -30.62 1.80 8.18
N ASN A 27 -29.58 1.04 8.54
CA ASN A 27 -29.34 -0.30 7.99
C ASN A 27 -30.49 -1.28 8.33
N ASP A 28 -31.03 -1.20 9.55
CA ASP A 28 -32.16 -2.06 9.94
C ASP A 28 -33.45 -1.73 9.17
N ARG A 29 -33.64 -0.45 8.79
CA ARG A 29 -34.78 -0.01 7.95
C ARG A 29 -34.62 -0.49 6.51
N ASP A 30 -33.42 -0.39 5.94
CA ASP A 30 -33.15 -0.82 4.57
C ASP A 30 -33.26 -2.34 4.43
N ILE A 31 -32.78 -3.10 5.41
CA ILE A 31 -32.95 -4.55 5.48
C ILE A 31 -34.44 -4.91 5.62
N SER A 32 -35.18 -4.23 6.49
CA SER A 32 -36.62 -4.48 6.67
C SER A 32 -37.42 -4.17 5.39
N ALA A 33 -37.06 -3.11 4.66
CA ALA A 33 -37.67 -2.75 3.39
C ALA A 33 -37.36 -3.78 2.27
N ALA A 34 -36.12 -4.27 2.22
CA ALA A 34 -35.72 -5.32 1.29
C ALA A 34 -36.48 -6.63 1.56
N ILE A 35 -36.61 -7.03 2.84
CA ILE A 35 -37.37 -8.22 3.25
C ILE A 35 -38.86 -8.06 2.89
N GLN A 36 -39.47 -6.90 3.13
CA GLN A 36 -40.86 -6.65 2.78
C GLN A 36 -41.09 -6.76 1.26
N THR A 37 -40.13 -6.32 0.46
CA THR A 37 -40.21 -6.43 -1.01
C THR A 37 -40.13 -7.89 -1.45
N LEU A 38 -39.23 -8.68 -0.85
CA LEU A 38 -39.13 -10.12 -1.11
C LEU A 38 -40.42 -10.86 -0.73
N ASP A 39 -41.01 -10.54 0.41
CA ASP A 39 -42.27 -11.15 0.87
C ASP A 39 -43.42 -10.85 -0.09
N ARG A 40 -43.53 -9.61 -0.59
CA ARG A 40 -44.53 -9.27 -1.62
C ARG A 40 -44.34 -10.06 -2.91
N ILE A 41 -43.10 -10.26 -3.34
CA ILE A 41 -42.79 -11.07 -4.53
C ILE A 41 -43.18 -12.53 -4.29
N LEU A 42 -42.84 -13.08 -3.12
CA LEU A 42 -43.17 -14.45 -2.75
C LEU A 42 -44.69 -14.67 -2.64
N LEU A 43 -45.41 -13.74 -2.01
CA LEU A 43 -46.87 -13.76 -1.92
C LEU A 43 -47.53 -13.67 -3.30
N PHE A 44 -46.98 -12.88 -4.21
CA PHE A 44 -47.45 -12.83 -5.60
C PHE A 44 -47.33 -14.20 -6.27
N PHE A 45 -46.16 -14.85 -6.22
CA PHE A 45 -45.99 -16.19 -6.77
C PHE A 45 -46.88 -17.23 -6.09
N ALA A 46 -47.01 -17.18 -4.76
CA ALA A 46 -47.90 -18.07 -4.01
C ALA A 46 -49.37 -17.88 -4.41
N ALA A 47 -49.81 -16.63 -4.63
CA ALA A 47 -51.16 -16.32 -5.10
C ALA A 47 -51.39 -16.85 -6.53
N VAL A 48 -50.41 -16.72 -7.43
CA VAL A 48 -50.49 -17.31 -8.79
C VAL A 48 -50.62 -18.84 -8.72
N ILE A 49 -49.80 -19.50 -7.89
CA ILE A 49 -49.88 -20.97 -7.72
C ILE A 49 -51.24 -21.37 -7.14
N LEU A 50 -51.70 -20.68 -6.10
CA LEU A 50 -53.00 -20.93 -5.48
C LEU A 50 -54.16 -20.72 -6.47
N PHE A 51 -54.06 -19.70 -7.32
CA PHE A 51 -55.03 -19.44 -8.38
C PHE A 51 -55.13 -20.63 -9.35
N PHE A 52 -54.01 -21.19 -9.81
CA PHE A 52 -54.01 -22.39 -10.66
C PHE A 52 -54.57 -23.63 -9.96
N ILE A 53 -54.25 -23.83 -8.68
CA ILE A 53 -54.84 -24.91 -7.87
C ILE A 53 -56.36 -24.73 -7.77
N SER A 54 -56.84 -23.50 -7.54
CA SER A 54 -58.27 -23.21 -7.44
C SER A 54 -59.02 -23.51 -8.74
N LEU A 55 -58.48 -23.12 -9.90
CA LEU A 55 -59.06 -23.43 -11.21
C LEU A 55 -59.19 -24.93 -11.47
N SER A 56 -58.22 -25.71 -10.98
CA SER A 56 -58.24 -27.17 -11.06
C SER A 56 -59.40 -27.79 -10.26
N VAL A 57 -59.68 -27.26 -9.06
CA VAL A 57 -60.80 -27.73 -8.22
C VAL A 57 -62.16 -27.44 -8.85
N PHE A 58 -62.29 -26.34 -9.60
CA PHE A 58 -63.54 -25.97 -10.29
C PHE A 58 -63.77 -26.71 -11.62
N GLY A 59 -62.87 -27.63 -12.01
CA GLY A 59 -63.05 -28.47 -13.20
C GLY A 59 -62.90 -27.74 -14.54
N VAL A 60 -62.26 -26.56 -14.56
CA VAL A 60 -61.91 -25.84 -15.78
C VAL A 60 -60.82 -26.61 -16.53
N ALA A 61 -60.83 -26.61 -17.87
CA ALA A 61 -59.78 -27.24 -18.67
C ALA A 61 -58.44 -26.51 -18.50
N ILE A 62 -57.59 -26.99 -17.58
CA ILE A 62 -56.33 -26.35 -17.20
C ILE A 62 -55.31 -26.36 -18.37
N GLY A 63 -55.44 -27.28 -19.33
CA GLY A 63 -54.47 -27.49 -20.43
C GLY A 63 -54.20 -26.25 -21.29
N ASP A 64 -55.25 -25.49 -21.64
CA ASP A 64 -55.12 -24.29 -22.48
C ASP A 64 -54.48 -23.13 -21.70
N SER A 65 -54.80 -23.01 -20.41
CA SER A 65 -54.21 -22.01 -19.51
C SER A 65 -52.74 -22.32 -19.21
N LEU A 66 -52.40 -23.59 -19.02
CA LEU A 66 -51.03 -24.07 -18.82
C LEU A 66 -50.14 -23.74 -20.02
N THR A 67 -50.65 -23.88 -21.24
CA THR A 67 -49.89 -23.60 -22.47
C THR A 67 -49.39 -22.14 -22.51
N SER A 68 -50.22 -21.20 -22.05
CA SER A 68 -49.86 -19.77 -21.94
C SER A 68 -48.84 -19.51 -20.83
N VAL A 69 -48.89 -20.27 -19.74
CA VAL A 69 -47.90 -20.18 -18.65
C VAL A 69 -46.55 -20.77 -19.08
N TYR A 70 -46.56 -21.88 -19.82
CA TYR A 70 -45.34 -22.49 -20.35
C TYR A 70 -44.59 -21.56 -21.30
N SER A 71 -45.29 -20.90 -22.22
CA SER A 71 -44.67 -19.92 -23.12
C SER A 71 -44.10 -18.72 -22.37
N LEU A 72 -44.82 -18.23 -21.34
CA LEU A 72 -44.32 -17.16 -20.46
C LEU A 72 -43.11 -17.63 -19.64
N GLY A 73 -43.10 -18.86 -19.14
CA GLY A 73 -41.99 -19.45 -18.41
C GLY A 73 -40.73 -19.61 -19.27
N ILE A 74 -40.90 -19.98 -20.54
CA ILE A 74 -39.80 -20.02 -21.52
C ILE A 74 -39.26 -18.60 -21.76
N ALA A 75 -40.14 -17.62 -21.98
CA ALA A 75 -39.73 -16.22 -22.15
C ALA A 75 -38.98 -15.70 -20.92
N ALA A 76 -39.48 -15.97 -19.72
CA ALA A 76 -38.81 -15.64 -18.46
C ALA A 76 -37.44 -16.32 -18.34
N SER A 77 -37.30 -17.57 -18.78
CA SER A 77 -36.02 -18.28 -18.77
C SER A 77 -34.97 -17.59 -19.64
N PHE A 78 -35.35 -17.04 -20.79
CA PHE A 78 -34.44 -16.25 -21.62
C PHE A 78 -34.03 -14.94 -20.95
N ILE A 79 -34.95 -14.28 -20.23
CA ILE A 79 -34.67 -13.04 -19.50
C ILE A 79 -33.72 -13.30 -18.31
N PHE A 80 -33.99 -14.33 -17.52
CA PHE A 80 -33.23 -14.62 -16.29
C PHE A 80 -32.00 -15.50 -16.50
N LYS A 81 -31.75 -16.01 -17.72
CA LYS A 81 -30.62 -16.89 -18.04
C LYS A 81 -29.29 -16.40 -17.47
N ASN A 82 -28.97 -15.12 -17.67
CA ASN A 82 -27.70 -14.54 -17.23
C ASN A 82 -27.59 -14.45 -15.70
N ALA A 83 -28.70 -14.13 -15.02
CA ALA A 83 -28.76 -14.07 -13.57
C ALA A 83 -28.61 -15.47 -12.95
N ALA A 84 -29.30 -16.46 -13.52
CA ALA A 84 -29.20 -17.85 -13.09
C ALA A 84 -27.78 -18.41 -13.28
N SER A 85 -27.14 -18.13 -14.43
CA SER A 85 -25.74 -18.53 -14.68
C SER A 85 -24.79 -17.88 -13.67
N SER A 86 -24.91 -16.56 -13.45
CA SER A 86 -24.04 -15.84 -12.51
C SER A 86 -24.19 -16.35 -11.08
N ALA A 87 -25.40 -16.69 -10.65
CA ALA A 87 -25.64 -17.28 -9.34
C ALA A 87 -25.01 -18.68 -9.22
N PHE A 88 -25.11 -19.49 -10.27
CA PHE A 88 -24.49 -20.81 -10.31
C PHE A 88 -22.96 -20.73 -10.26
N ASP A 89 -22.35 -19.84 -11.05
CA ASP A 89 -20.90 -19.62 -11.05
C ASP A 89 -20.40 -19.16 -9.68
N ALA A 90 -21.14 -18.27 -9.02
CA ALA A 90 -20.83 -17.82 -7.67
C ALA A 90 -20.87 -18.95 -6.63
N ILE A 91 -21.86 -19.85 -6.71
CA ILE A 91 -21.98 -21.01 -5.81
C ILE A 91 -20.85 -22.00 -6.07
N MET A 92 -20.57 -22.32 -7.34
CA MET A 92 -19.48 -23.21 -7.73
C MET A 92 -18.12 -22.67 -7.25
N PHE A 93 -17.90 -21.37 -7.37
CA PHE A 93 -16.68 -20.72 -6.91
C PHE A 93 -16.43 -20.90 -5.40
N ILE A 94 -17.46 -20.71 -4.58
CA ILE A 94 -17.30 -20.79 -3.12
C ILE A 94 -17.26 -22.23 -2.63
N PHE A 95 -18.20 -23.08 -3.08
CA PHE A 95 -18.39 -24.39 -2.47
C PHE A 95 -17.58 -25.50 -3.13
N VAL A 96 -17.24 -25.35 -4.42
CA VAL A 96 -16.58 -26.42 -5.18
C VAL A 96 -15.10 -26.11 -5.39
N THR A 97 -14.76 -25.00 -6.03
CA THR A 97 -13.35 -24.71 -6.37
C THR A 97 -12.57 -24.14 -5.19
N HIS A 98 -13.21 -23.28 -4.39
CA HIS A 98 -12.68 -22.72 -3.16
C HIS A 98 -11.19 -22.29 -3.23
N PRO A 99 -10.82 -21.36 -4.13
CA PRO A 99 -9.42 -21.06 -4.43
C PRO A 99 -8.68 -20.33 -3.29
N PHE A 100 -9.41 -19.67 -2.39
CA PHE A 100 -8.85 -18.96 -1.25
C PHE A 100 -9.81 -18.92 -0.07
N ASP A 101 -9.25 -18.65 1.09
CA ASP A 101 -9.97 -18.51 2.36
C ASP A 101 -9.97 -17.06 2.87
N THR A 102 -10.79 -16.80 3.89
CA THR A 102 -10.76 -15.50 4.58
C THR A 102 -9.40 -15.29 5.25
N GLY A 103 -8.78 -14.13 5.01
CA GLY A 103 -7.45 -13.76 5.49
C GLY A 103 -6.30 -14.08 4.52
N ASP A 104 -6.57 -14.77 3.41
CA ASP A 104 -5.53 -15.06 2.41
C ASP A 104 -5.17 -13.79 1.61
N ARG A 105 -3.88 -13.63 1.31
CA ARG A 105 -3.45 -12.65 0.31
C ARG A 105 -3.49 -13.30 -1.07
N VAL A 106 -4.17 -12.64 -1.98
CA VAL A 106 -4.35 -13.08 -3.36
C VAL A 106 -3.93 -11.98 -4.32
N PHE A 107 -3.39 -12.39 -5.47
CA PHE A 107 -3.21 -11.50 -6.60
C PHE A 107 -4.28 -11.80 -7.65
N ILE A 108 -5.05 -10.78 -8.00
CA ILE A 108 -6.09 -10.83 -9.03
C ILE A 108 -5.73 -9.74 -10.04
N GLU A 109 -5.51 -10.11 -11.31
CA GLU A 109 -5.16 -9.15 -12.37
C GLU A 109 -4.02 -8.19 -11.99
N GLN A 110 -3.02 -8.69 -11.26
CA GLN A 110 -1.83 -7.96 -10.75
C GLN A 110 -2.08 -7.07 -9.52
N GLU A 111 -3.32 -6.98 -9.02
CA GLU A 111 -3.59 -6.26 -7.77
C GLU A 111 -3.34 -7.12 -6.54
N ASN A 112 -2.70 -6.54 -5.53
CA ASN A 112 -2.50 -7.16 -4.22
C ASN A 112 -3.72 -6.94 -3.32
N LEU A 113 -4.44 -8.03 -3.04
CA LEU A 113 -5.69 -8.01 -2.29
C LEU A 113 -5.65 -9.00 -1.12
N ILE A 114 -6.29 -8.66 -0.02
CA ILE A 114 -6.48 -9.54 1.13
C ILE A 114 -7.96 -9.86 1.26
N VAL A 115 -8.32 -11.13 1.34
CA VAL A 115 -9.71 -11.56 1.51
C VAL A 115 -10.18 -11.19 2.91
N LYS A 116 -11.15 -10.27 3.03
CA LYS A 116 -11.71 -9.86 4.32
C LYS A 116 -12.93 -10.67 4.70
N ARG A 117 -13.83 -10.90 3.74
CA ARG A 117 -15.04 -11.71 3.96
C ARG A 117 -15.55 -12.29 2.64
N MET A 118 -15.85 -13.58 2.64
CA MET A 118 -16.54 -14.23 1.53
C MET A 118 -18.05 -14.22 1.75
N GLY A 119 -18.79 -13.60 0.85
CA GLY A 119 -20.25 -13.70 0.77
C GLY A 119 -20.67 -14.60 -0.40
N LEU A 120 -21.94 -15.00 -0.44
CA LEU A 120 -22.46 -15.94 -1.45
C LEU A 120 -22.30 -15.41 -2.89
N PHE A 121 -22.65 -14.14 -3.12
CA PHE A 121 -22.61 -13.53 -4.45
C PHE A 121 -21.39 -12.65 -4.70
N ALA A 122 -20.83 -12.06 -3.64
CA ALA A 122 -19.67 -11.18 -3.73
C ALA A 122 -18.72 -11.40 -2.55
N THR A 123 -17.44 -11.24 -2.83
CA THR A 123 -16.36 -11.30 -1.84
C THR A 123 -15.81 -9.91 -1.61
N GLU A 124 -15.58 -9.59 -0.34
CA GLU A 124 -14.99 -8.34 0.13
C GLU A 124 -13.48 -8.52 0.29
N PHE A 125 -12.73 -7.68 -0.41
CA PHE A 125 -11.27 -7.61 -0.36
C PHE A 125 -10.82 -6.29 0.25
N VAL A 126 -9.62 -6.29 0.82
CA VAL A 126 -8.90 -5.09 1.24
C VAL A 126 -7.66 -4.94 0.39
N ARG A 127 -7.52 -3.80 -0.28
CA ARG A 127 -6.32 -3.45 -1.04
C ARG A 127 -5.20 -3.02 -0.10
N ALA A 128 -3.96 -3.02 -0.59
CA ALA A 128 -2.81 -2.47 0.13
C ALA A 128 -3.01 -1.04 0.68
N ASP A 129 -3.83 -0.22 0.03
CA ASP A 129 -4.14 1.16 0.46
C ASP A 129 -5.15 1.23 1.64
N GLY A 130 -5.65 0.08 2.10
CA GLY A 130 -6.69 -0.02 3.13
C GLY A 130 -8.12 0.16 2.62
N THR A 131 -8.29 0.40 1.32
CA THR A 131 -9.62 0.49 0.68
C THR A 131 -10.27 -0.90 0.60
N THR A 132 -11.59 -0.93 0.75
CA THR A 132 -12.39 -2.15 0.65
C THR A 132 -13.00 -2.25 -0.74
N LEU A 133 -12.81 -3.39 -1.40
CA LEU A 133 -13.28 -3.68 -2.76
C LEU A 133 -14.27 -4.85 -2.71
N TYR A 134 -15.30 -4.78 -3.55
CA TYR A 134 -16.27 -5.86 -3.71
C TYR A 134 -16.12 -6.46 -5.11
N TYR A 135 -15.87 -7.76 -5.19
CA TYR A 135 -15.89 -8.49 -6.45
C TYR A 135 -17.02 -9.51 -6.44
N PHE A 136 -17.80 -9.54 -7.52
CA PHE A 136 -18.78 -10.59 -7.74
C PHE A 136 -18.07 -11.92 -7.98
N ASN A 137 -18.55 -12.97 -7.32
CA ASN A 137 -17.93 -14.30 -7.40
C ASN A 137 -18.07 -14.91 -8.80
N SER A 138 -19.13 -14.58 -9.53
CA SER A 138 -19.28 -14.94 -10.95
C SER A 138 -18.16 -14.36 -11.82
N ASN A 139 -17.71 -13.14 -11.54
CA ASN A 139 -16.58 -12.53 -12.24
C ASN A 139 -15.23 -13.09 -11.77
N LEU A 140 -15.11 -13.48 -10.50
CA LEU A 140 -13.89 -14.11 -9.99
C LEU A 140 -13.68 -15.52 -10.55
N PHE A 141 -14.77 -16.22 -10.86
CA PHE A 141 -14.73 -17.56 -11.45
C PHE A 141 -13.99 -17.60 -12.80
N THR A 142 -14.07 -16.53 -13.59
CA THR A 142 -13.42 -16.46 -14.91
C THR A 142 -12.01 -15.86 -14.86
N LYS A 143 -11.57 -15.33 -13.71
CA LYS A 143 -10.28 -14.64 -13.57
C LYS A 143 -9.20 -15.56 -13.05
N PHE A 144 -7.95 -15.28 -13.43
CA PHE A 144 -6.78 -15.92 -12.84
C PHE A 144 -6.53 -15.36 -11.44
N ILE A 145 -6.45 -16.27 -10.47
CA ILE A 145 -6.22 -15.93 -9.07
C ILE A 145 -4.96 -16.62 -8.58
N THR A 146 -4.00 -15.85 -8.09
CA THR A 146 -2.79 -16.39 -7.45
C THR A 146 -2.91 -16.28 -5.94
N ASN A 147 -3.08 -17.41 -5.25
CA ASN A 147 -3.11 -17.44 -3.79
C ASN A 147 -1.70 -17.56 -3.22
N VAL A 148 -1.27 -16.54 -2.49
CA VAL A 148 0.07 -16.45 -1.90
C VAL A 148 0.27 -17.43 -0.76
N ARG A 149 -0.75 -17.65 0.06
CA ARG A 149 -0.68 -18.54 1.23
C ARG A 149 -0.55 -20.00 0.82
N ARG A 150 -1.29 -20.41 -0.22
CA ARG A 150 -1.24 -21.76 -0.79
C ARG A 150 -0.03 -21.98 -1.70
N SER A 151 0.66 -20.91 -2.09
CA SER A 151 1.90 -21.00 -2.85
C SER A 151 3.08 -21.40 -1.95
N GLY A 152 4.09 -22.04 -2.55
CA GLY A 152 5.33 -22.39 -1.86
C GLY A 152 6.27 -21.20 -1.66
N LYS A 153 7.57 -21.48 -1.57
CA LYS A 153 8.61 -20.44 -1.47
C LYS A 153 8.58 -19.56 -2.71
N GLN A 154 8.62 -18.24 -2.50
CA GLN A 154 8.51 -17.26 -3.57
C GLN A 154 9.84 -16.57 -3.85
N PHE A 155 9.94 -16.00 -5.04
CA PHE A 155 11.14 -15.37 -5.54
C PHE A 155 10.79 -13.99 -6.12
N GLU A 156 11.62 -13.00 -5.83
CA GLU A 156 11.51 -11.64 -6.37
C GLU A 156 12.85 -11.23 -7.01
N GLY A 157 12.84 -10.42 -8.07
CA GLY A 157 14.07 -9.88 -8.65
C GLY A 157 14.41 -8.49 -8.12
N LEU A 158 15.69 -8.25 -7.81
CA LEU A 158 16.28 -6.93 -7.65
C LEU A 158 16.95 -6.54 -8.98
N THR A 159 16.40 -5.54 -9.66
CA THR A 159 17.02 -4.92 -10.83
C THR A 159 17.97 -3.81 -10.41
N LEU A 160 19.17 -3.81 -10.98
CA LEU A 160 20.20 -2.81 -10.73
C LEU A 160 20.93 -2.46 -12.02
N GLN A 161 21.32 -1.20 -12.16
CA GLN A 161 22.10 -0.72 -13.30
C GLN A 161 23.55 -0.51 -12.87
N VAL A 162 24.49 -0.93 -13.72
CA VAL A 162 25.93 -0.71 -13.54
C VAL A 162 26.54 -0.10 -14.80
N ASP A 163 27.65 0.62 -14.66
CA ASP A 163 28.39 1.18 -15.80
C ASP A 163 28.83 0.06 -16.76
N TRP A 164 28.67 0.30 -18.06
CA TRP A 164 29.14 -0.57 -19.15
C TRP A 164 30.61 -0.98 -19.02
N ARG A 165 31.45 -0.10 -18.48
CA ARG A 165 32.89 -0.34 -18.29
C ARG A 165 33.22 -1.23 -17.10
N THR A 166 32.22 -1.67 -16.34
CA THR A 166 32.43 -2.55 -15.19
C THR A 166 32.96 -3.90 -15.66
N PRO A 167 34.14 -4.34 -15.22
CA PRO A 167 34.67 -5.65 -15.60
C PRO A 167 33.83 -6.77 -14.99
N LEU A 168 33.62 -7.85 -15.76
CA LEU A 168 32.82 -9.01 -15.33
C LEU A 168 33.36 -9.66 -14.05
N SER A 169 34.68 -9.61 -13.83
CA SER A 169 35.30 -10.12 -12.60
C SER A 169 34.77 -9.47 -11.32
N LYS A 170 34.36 -8.20 -11.37
CA LYS A 170 33.72 -7.53 -10.22
C LYS A 170 32.29 -8.01 -9.99
N LEU A 171 31.59 -8.45 -11.04
CA LEU A 171 30.24 -9.01 -10.93
C LEU A 171 30.30 -10.41 -10.29
N ASP A 172 31.30 -11.23 -10.67
CA ASP A 172 31.54 -12.53 -10.04
C ASP A 172 31.90 -12.39 -8.55
N GLU A 173 32.72 -11.37 -8.21
CA GLU A 173 33.04 -11.06 -6.81
C GLU A 173 31.81 -10.58 -6.03
N LEU A 174 30.94 -9.78 -6.67
CA LEU A 174 29.67 -9.35 -6.08
C LEU A 174 28.75 -10.53 -5.78
N GLU A 175 28.60 -11.46 -6.73
CA GLU A 175 27.82 -12.68 -6.55
C GLU A 175 28.37 -13.52 -5.38
N THR A 176 29.68 -13.68 -5.31
CA THR A 176 30.35 -14.43 -4.24
C THR A 176 30.07 -13.81 -2.86
N LYS A 177 30.25 -12.48 -2.73
CA LYS A 177 30.01 -11.75 -1.47
C LYS A 177 28.54 -11.77 -1.05
N MET A 178 27.61 -11.67 -2.00
CA MET A 178 26.18 -11.78 -1.73
C MET A 178 25.84 -13.19 -1.23
N ASN A 179 26.37 -14.24 -1.85
CA ASN A 179 26.13 -15.62 -1.42
C ASN A 179 26.73 -15.92 -0.04
N GLU A 180 27.93 -15.41 0.27
CA GLU A 180 28.54 -15.48 1.60
C GLU A 180 27.64 -14.79 2.65
N TRP A 181 27.12 -13.60 2.34
CA TRP A 181 26.22 -12.89 3.24
C TRP A 181 24.90 -13.64 3.45
N LEU A 182 24.29 -14.16 2.39
CA LEU A 182 23.06 -14.96 2.49
C LEU A 182 23.26 -16.23 3.31
N ALA A 183 24.44 -16.86 3.24
CA ALA A 183 24.81 -18.01 4.05
C ALA A 183 25.08 -17.65 5.52
N SER A 184 25.47 -16.40 5.81
CA SER A 184 25.71 -15.90 7.17
C SER A 184 24.44 -15.51 7.93
N ASP A 185 23.26 -15.60 7.31
CA ASP A 185 21.99 -15.21 7.93
C ASP A 185 21.49 -16.23 8.97
N ASP A 186 21.61 -15.88 10.26
CA ASP A 186 21.11 -16.68 11.38
C ASP A 186 19.57 -16.88 11.33
N ASN A 187 18.84 -15.90 10.77
CA ASN A 187 17.38 -15.91 10.72
C ASN A 187 16.79 -16.76 9.58
N ARG A 188 17.64 -17.31 8.69
CA ARG A 188 17.25 -18.15 7.54
C ARG A 188 16.11 -17.56 6.71
N TRP A 189 16.12 -16.24 6.49
CA TRP A 189 15.11 -15.55 5.69
C TRP A 189 15.20 -15.88 4.21
N TYR A 190 16.38 -16.30 3.75
CA TYR A 190 16.68 -16.59 2.36
C TYR A 190 17.04 -18.05 2.15
N ASN A 191 16.90 -18.52 0.90
CA ASN A 191 17.32 -19.84 0.47
C ASN A 191 18.46 -19.72 -0.57
N PRO A 192 19.74 -19.69 -0.16
CA PRO A 192 20.86 -19.58 -1.10
C PRO A 192 20.93 -20.78 -2.06
N PRO A 193 21.52 -20.64 -3.25
CA PRO A 193 22.29 -19.49 -3.76
C PRO A 193 21.45 -18.46 -4.54
N THR A 194 22.03 -17.27 -4.73
CA THR A 194 21.58 -16.23 -5.65
C THR A 194 22.61 -16.04 -6.76
N SER A 195 22.14 -15.83 -7.99
CA SER A 195 22.99 -15.47 -9.13
C SER A 195 22.73 -14.04 -9.60
N VAL A 196 23.77 -13.42 -10.17
CA VAL A 196 23.70 -12.12 -10.84
C VAL A 196 23.54 -12.37 -12.34
N VAL A 197 22.39 -12.01 -12.91
CA VAL A 197 22.11 -12.26 -14.34
C VAL A 197 22.04 -10.95 -15.10
N LEU A 198 22.81 -10.84 -16.18
CA LEU A 198 22.70 -9.73 -17.14
C LEU A 198 21.45 -9.91 -18.00
N GLN A 199 20.53 -8.93 -17.93
CA GLN A 199 19.28 -8.96 -18.68
C GLN A 199 19.37 -8.15 -19.97
N HIS A 200 19.82 -6.90 -19.86
CA HIS A 200 19.76 -5.94 -20.95
C HIS A 200 20.99 -5.03 -20.96
N ILE A 201 21.37 -4.58 -22.16
CA ILE A 201 22.46 -3.62 -22.39
C ILE A 201 21.85 -2.35 -22.95
N ASP A 202 21.86 -1.28 -22.17
CA ASP A 202 21.29 0.00 -22.57
C ASP A 202 22.33 0.84 -23.30
N PHE A 203 22.25 0.89 -24.64
CA PHE A 203 23.05 1.78 -25.50
C PHE A 203 24.56 1.79 -25.19
N GLN A 204 25.11 0.66 -24.75
CA GLN A 204 26.51 0.54 -24.28
C GLN A 204 26.91 1.57 -23.20
N ARG A 205 25.92 2.09 -22.47
CA ARG A 205 26.08 3.02 -21.37
C ARG A 205 25.99 2.30 -20.04
N CYS A 206 24.95 1.51 -19.87
CA CYS A 206 24.71 0.76 -18.65
C CYS A 206 24.30 -0.69 -18.95
N LEU A 207 24.65 -1.56 -18.02
CA LEU A 207 24.25 -2.95 -17.96
C LEU A 207 23.13 -3.07 -16.94
N GLU A 208 21.98 -3.62 -17.34
CA GLU A 208 20.89 -3.95 -16.44
C GLU A 208 21.06 -5.38 -15.95
N LEU A 209 21.33 -5.50 -14.65
CA LEU A 209 21.53 -6.75 -13.94
C LEU A 209 20.30 -7.04 -13.08
N THR A 210 19.88 -8.29 -13.05
CA THR A 210 18.86 -8.78 -12.13
C THR A 210 19.46 -9.81 -11.19
N MET A 211 19.34 -9.56 -9.90
CA MET A 211 19.68 -10.50 -8.86
C MET A 211 18.41 -11.11 -8.29
N GLY A 212 18.42 -12.43 -8.11
CA GLY A 212 17.33 -13.12 -7.47
C GLY A 212 17.29 -12.93 -5.96
N ILE A 213 16.11 -12.70 -5.40
CA ILE A 213 15.87 -12.72 -3.95
C ILE A 213 15.14 -14.04 -3.65
N PRO A 214 15.86 -15.11 -3.26
CA PRO A 214 15.24 -16.38 -2.93
C PRO A 214 14.66 -16.30 -1.51
N HIS A 215 13.39 -15.93 -1.38
CA HIS A 215 12.74 -15.91 -0.08
C HIS A 215 12.48 -17.33 0.41
N ASN A 216 12.78 -17.59 1.68
CA ASN A 216 12.47 -18.87 2.31
C ASN A 216 10.98 -18.97 2.73
N GLY A 217 10.27 -17.84 2.80
CA GLY A 217 8.86 -17.75 3.18
C GLY A 217 7.96 -17.21 2.07
N THR A 218 6.65 -17.22 2.33
CA THR A 218 5.63 -16.65 1.44
C THR A 218 5.48 -15.14 1.65
N TRP A 219 4.84 -14.47 0.68
CA TRP A 219 4.47 -13.05 0.73
C TRP A 219 3.16 -12.80 1.50
N GLN A 220 2.70 -13.77 2.31
CA GLN A 220 1.49 -13.66 3.10
C GLN A 220 1.61 -12.54 4.14
N ASP A 221 2.81 -12.32 4.69
CA ASP A 221 3.14 -11.12 5.44
C ASP A 221 3.88 -10.12 4.52
N TRP A 222 3.20 -9.03 4.18
CA TRP A 222 3.74 -8.00 3.29
C TRP A 222 4.84 -7.19 3.97
N GLY A 223 4.70 -6.95 5.27
CA GLY A 223 5.66 -6.19 6.05
C GLY A 223 6.98 -6.94 6.15
N MET A 224 6.90 -8.24 6.47
CA MET A 224 8.09 -9.10 6.55
C MET A 224 8.75 -9.29 5.18
N ARG A 225 7.96 -9.44 4.11
CA ARG A 225 8.48 -9.41 2.74
C ARG A 225 9.26 -8.13 2.46
N ASN A 226 8.68 -6.97 2.77
CA ASN A 226 9.30 -5.68 2.50
C ASN A 226 10.56 -5.45 3.34
N ALA A 227 10.57 -5.89 4.61
CA ALA A 227 11.75 -5.85 5.47
C ALA A 227 12.90 -6.70 4.89
N ARG A 228 12.62 -7.93 4.46
CA ARG A 228 13.60 -8.80 3.78
C ARG A 228 14.11 -8.16 2.49
N LYS A 229 13.20 -7.72 1.62
CA LYS A 229 13.57 -7.01 0.38
C LYS A 229 14.49 -5.82 0.68
N THR A 230 14.13 -4.98 1.65
CA THR A 230 14.93 -3.80 2.01
C THR A 230 16.32 -4.19 2.53
N ALA A 231 16.42 -5.22 3.38
CA ALA A 231 17.70 -5.71 3.87
C ALA A 231 18.58 -6.26 2.73
N PHE A 232 18.00 -6.99 1.78
CA PHE A 232 18.71 -7.48 0.59
C PHE A 232 19.19 -6.33 -0.31
N HIS A 233 18.36 -5.33 -0.55
CA HIS A 233 18.74 -4.13 -1.32
C HIS A 233 19.88 -3.36 -0.62
N ALA A 234 19.82 -3.22 0.71
CA ALA A 234 20.87 -2.57 1.48
C ALA A 234 22.19 -3.36 1.44
N ALA A 235 22.14 -4.70 1.49
CA ALA A 235 23.29 -5.58 1.30
C ALA A 235 23.94 -5.39 -0.08
N ALA A 236 23.12 -5.47 -1.13
CA ALA A 236 23.56 -5.26 -2.50
C ALA A 236 24.22 -3.88 -2.67
N GLN A 237 23.61 -2.82 -2.14
CA GLN A 237 24.17 -1.47 -2.18
C GLN A 237 25.53 -1.40 -1.45
N PHE A 238 25.65 -2.07 -0.31
CA PHE A 238 26.88 -2.08 0.49
C PHE A 238 28.03 -2.75 -0.29
N TYR A 239 27.79 -3.94 -0.86
CA TYR A 239 28.82 -4.66 -1.62
C TYR A 239 29.17 -3.97 -2.95
N CYS A 240 28.19 -3.41 -3.66
CA CYS A 240 28.47 -2.60 -4.85
C CYS A 240 29.41 -1.42 -4.53
N ARG A 241 29.18 -0.72 -3.40
CA ARG A 241 30.04 0.37 -2.96
C ARG A 241 31.45 -0.10 -2.58
N GLN A 242 31.56 -1.28 -1.97
CA GLN A 242 32.84 -1.86 -1.58
C GLN A 242 33.70 -2.26 -2.79
N LEU A 243 33.09 -2.81 -3.83
CA LEU A 243 33.75 -3.22 -5.08
C LEU A 243 33.99 -2.03 -6.04
N GLY A 244 33.49 -0.84 -5.69
CA GLY A 244 33.57 0.35 -6.53
C GLY A 244 32.76 0.21 -7.82
N ILE A 245 31.65 -0.52 -7.76
CA ILE A 245 30.67 -0.60 -8.84
C ILE A 245 29.81 0.66 -8.75
N THR A 246 29.79 1.43 -9.83
CA THR A 246 29.03 2.68 -9.92
C THR A 246 28.18 2.69 -11.17
N CYS A 247 27.14 3.51 -11.16
CA CYS A 247 26.33 3.78 -12.33
C CYS A 247 26.05 5.28 -12.35
N ASN A 248 26.50 5.95 -13.41
CA ASN A 248 26.26 7.35 -13.64
C ASN A 248 25.42 7.51 -14.90
N ASN A 249 24.52 8.49 -14.91
CA ASN A 249 23.86 8.88 -16.14
C ASN A 249 24.90 9.46 -17.13
N SER A 250 24.58 9.39 -18.42
CA SER A 250 25.38 10.06 -19.45
C SER A 250 25.58 11.53 -19.07
N PRO A 251 26.81 12.06 -19.19
CA PRO A 251 27.02 13.49 -19.02
C PRO A 251 26.17 14.24 -20.06
N GLN A 252 25.23 15.06 -19.60
CA GLN A 252 24.40 15.87 -20.48
C GLN A 252 25.17 17.14 -20.86
N PRO A 253 25.29 17.47 -22.16
CA PRO A 253 25.91 18.72 -22.56
C PRO A 253 25.02 19.88 -22.13
N VAL A 254 25.48 20.65 -21.13
CA VAL A 254 24.83 21.91 -20.77
C VAL A 254 25.35 22.97 -21.73
N LEU A 255 24.52 23.36 -22.69
CA LEU A 255 24.77 24.55 -23.50
C LEU A 255 24.48 25.77 -22.62
N VAL A 256 25.52 26.29 -21.96
CA VAL A 256 25.44 27.58 -21.30
C VAL A 256 25.45 28.62 -22.40
N GLN A 257 24.25 29.02 -22.85
CA GLN A 257 24.10 30.16 -23.72
C GLN A 257 24.42 31.41 -22.89
N GLN A 258 25.69 31.84 -22.95
CA GLN A 258 26.08 33.15 -22.45
C GLN A 258 25.12 34.19 -23.03
N SER A 259 24.71 35.12 -22.18
CA SER A 259 23.70 36.15 -22.42
C SER A 259 23.66 36.55 -23.89
N ARG A 260 22.51 36.30 -24.52
CA ARG A 260 22.17 36.86 -25.83
C ARG A 260 22.37 38.38 -25.68
N PRO A 261 23.31 39.02 -26.42
CA PRO A 261 23.55 40.46 -26.28
C PRO A 261 22.26 41.27 -26.52
N GLU A 262 21.27 40.72 -27.22
CA GLU A 262 19.93 41.29 -27.40
C GLU A 262 19.12 41.46 -26.09
N LEU A 263 19.35 40.63 -25.05
CA LEU A 263 18.63 40.76 -23.76
C LEU A 263 19.27 41.85 -22.90
N GLU A 264 20.60 41.96 -22.91
CA GLU A 264 21.31 43.09 -22.29
C GLU A 264 21.04 44.40 -23.03
N GLN A 265 20.87 44.35 -24.35
CA GLN A 265 20.54 45.52 -25.17
C GLN A 265 19.08 45.96 -24.98
N ARG A 266 18.17 45.02 -24.68
CA ARG A 266 16.79 45.31 -24.23
C ARG A 266 16.75 45.97 -22.85
N LEU A 267 17.48 45.43 -21.87
CA LEU A 267 17.59 46.05 -20.54
C LEU A 267 18.22 47.46 -20.63
N ARG A 268 19.26 47.64 -21.47
CA ARG A 268 19.88 48.95 -21.72
C ARG A 268 19.01 49.91 -22.53
N SER A 269 18.05 49.41 -23.32
CA SER A 269 17.09 50.27 -24.05
C SER A 269 15.91 50.68 -23.17
N GLU A 270 15.45 49.80 -22.27
CA GLU A 270 14.40 50.11 -21.29
C GLU A 270 14.86 51.23 -20.34
N ASP A 271 16.12 51.20 -19.88
CA ASP A 271 16.70 52.29 -19.06
C ASP A 271 16.90 53.62 -19.83
N ARG A 272 16.83 53.61 -21.17
CA ARG A 272 17.10 54.80 -22.01
C ARG A 272 15.83 55.51 -22.48
N GLU A 273 14.69 54.83 -22.48
CA GLU A 273 13.40 55.41 -22.86
C GLU A 273 12.69 56.13 -21.70
N GLU A 274 12.99 55.79 -20.43
CA GLU A 274 12.40 56.50 -19.27
C GLU A 274 12.96 57.91 -19.03
N VAL A 275 14.11 58.28 -19.64
CA VAL A 275 14.79 59.57 -19.36
C VAL A 275 14.33 60.71 -20.28
N THR A 276 13.59 60.44 -21.36
CA THR A 276 13.24 61.48 -22.36
C THR A 276 11.82 62.05 -22.28
N ASP A 277 10.92 61.50 -21.45
CA ASP A 277 9.50 61.91 -21.43
C ASP A 277 9.04 62.66 -20.17
N PHE A 278 9.94 63.07 -19.27
CA PHE A 278 9.55 63.73 -18.01
C PHE A 278 10.17 65.12 -17.77
N LEU A 279 10.34 65.92 -18.84
CA LEU A 279 10.53 67.38 -18.76
C LEU A 279 9.31 68.09 -19.32
N GLY A 280 8.24 68.12 -18.52
CA GLY A 280 7.04 68.90 -18.81
C GLY A 280 6.07 68.92 -17.63
N SER A 281 5.85 70.11 -17.07
CA SER A 281 4.76 70.52 -16.15
C SER A 281 4.79 70.07 -14.68
N SER A 282 5.32 71.00 -13.87
CA SER A 282 5.00 71.40 -12.50
C SER A 282 3.72 70.87 -11.82
N GLU A 283 3.83 70.44 -10.55
CA GLU A 283 3.46 71.23 -9.34
C GLU A 283 3.28 70.29 -8.11
N ASN A 284 4.03 70.62 -7.04
CA ASN A 284 3.72 70.48 -5.61
C ASN A 284 3.25 69.12 -5.03
N LEU A 285 4.10 68.50 -4.20
CA LEU A 285 3.79 68.32 -2.76
C LEU A 285 5.04 68.05 -1.90
N ALA A 286 5.08 68.69 -0.74
CA ALA A 286 6.16 68.66 0.24
C ALA A 286 6.11 67.43 1.19
N SER A 287 7.31 67.11 1.72
CA SER A 287 7.72 66.26 2.87
C SER A 287 6.91 66.46 4.18
N PRO A 288 7.05 65.63 5.27
CA PRO A 288 8.34 65.18 5.86
C PRO A 288 8.40 63.86 6.70
N GLY A 289 9.62 63.44 7.08
CA GLY A 289 9.92 62.96 8.44
C GLY A 289 10.42 61.52 8.63
N ASP A 290 11.71 61.37 8.96
CA ASP A 290 12.35 60.21 9.62
C ASP A 290 11.95 60.09 11.11
N GLU A 291 12.04 58.85 11.66
CA GLU A 291 12.82 58.43 12.87
C GLU A 291 12.24 57.20 13.65
N PRO A 292 13.02 56.48 14.52
CA PRO A 292 13.27 55.03 14.37
C PRO A 292 13.13 54.19 15.69
N THR A 293 13.74 52.99 15.71
CA THR A 293 14.20 52.14 16.86
C THR A 293 13.26 51.15 17.56
N GLY A 294 13.81 49.97 17.93
CA GLY A 294 13.38 49.19 19.11
C GLY A 294 13.44 47.65 19.00
N GLU A 295 14.40 47.01 19.68
CA GLU A 295 14.59 45.56 19.86
C GLU A 295 13.73 44.93 20.99
N THR A 296 13.70 43.58 21.04
CA THR A 296 13.74 42.64 22.21
C THR A 296 12.54 41.72 22.58
N GLY A 297 12.90 40.43 22.79
CA GLY A 297 12.35 39.45 23.76
C GLY A 297 11.22 38.51 23.28
N GLY A 298 11.14 37.19 23.51
CA GLY A 298 11.89 36.20 24.31
C GLY A 298 10.95 35.05 24.78
N ALA A 299 11.49 33.81 24.90
CA ALA A 299 10.92 32.56 25.48
C ALA A 299 9.86 31.76 24.66
N GLY A 300 9.78 30.42 24.62
CA GLY A 300 10.45 29.28 25.26
C GLY A 300 9.49 28.04 25.29
N LEU A 301 10.04 26.81 25.36
CA LEU A 301 9.40 25.49 25.68
C LEU A 301 8.67 24.73 24.54
N ALA A 302 8.67 23.39 24.39
CA ALA A 302 9.42 22.25 24.92
C ALA A 302 8.94 20.96 24.17
N ALA A 303 9.79 19.92 24.12
CA ALA A 303 9.47 18.57 23.62
C ALA A 303 8.60 17.74 24.59
N PRO A 304 8.02 16.60 24.18
CA PRO A 304 7.60 15.56 25.11
C PRO A 304 8.52 14.33 25.01
N ASP A 305 9.34 14.15 26.03
CA ASP A 305 9.87 12.85 26.45
C ASP A 305 9.12 12.43 27.72
N SER A 306 8.59 11.21 27.74
CA SER A 306 8.25 10.53 29.00
C SER A 306 8.46 9.03 28.83
N ALA A 307 9.57 8.56 29.39
CA ALA A 307 9.83 7.16 29.69
C ALA A 307 10.05 7.01 31.21
N ALA A 308 9.47 5.97 31.79
CA ALA A 308 9.74 5.46 33.13
C ALA A 308 9.81 3.92 33.07
N PRO A 309 10.52 3.26 34.01
CA PRO A 309 11.45 2.20 33.65
C PRO A 309 10.96 0.79 34.00
N GLY A 310 11.34 -0.19 33.17
CA GLY A 310 11.22 -1.62 33.44
C GLY A 310 12.30 -2.36 32.65
N ALA A 311 13.12 -3.14 33.35
CA ALA A 311 14.27 -3.83 32.79
C ALA A 311 13.86 -4.91 31.77
N THR A 312 14.38 -4.81 30.55
CA THR A 312 14.38 -5.92 29.60
C THR A 312 15.64 -5.86 28.72
N THR A 313 16.48 -6.87 28.95
CA THR A 313 17.52 -7.45 28.08
C THR A 313 17.70 -6.82 26.69
N ALA A 314 18.88 -6.22 26.47
CA ALA A 314 19.29 -5.66 25.20
C ALA A 314 19.46 -6.73 24.10
N HIS A 315 18.55 -6.75 23.13
CA HIS A 315 18.82 -7.38 21.83
C HIS A 315 19.84 -6.53 21.05
N PRO A 316 20.74 -7.14 20.25
CA PRO A 316 21.74 -6.39 19.49
C PRO A 316 21.05 -5.44 18.52
N LYS A 317 21.48 -4.17 18.52
CA LYS A 317 20.92 -3.08 17.71
C LYS A 317 20.82 -3.51 16.25
N ALA A 318 19.58 -3.69 15.76
CA ALA A 318 19.31 -3.95 14.36
C ALA A 318 20.03 -2.88 13.51
N GLY A 319 20.81 -3.31 12.52
CA GLY A 319 21.51 -2.41 11.63
C GLY A 319 20.54 -1.55 10.81
N ALA A 320 21.06 -0.52 10.15
CA ALA A 320 20.23 0.37 9.33
C ALA A 320 19.44 -0.44 8.30
N LEU A 321 18.10 -0.25 8.29
CA LEU A 321 17.16 -0.94 7.41
C LEU A 321 17.16 -2.48 7.52
N GLY A 322 17.56 -3.04 8.68
CA GLY A 322 17.54 -4.48 8.93
C GLY A 322 18.72 -5.24 8.29
N PHE A 323 19.66 -4.54 7.64
CA PHE A 323 20.90 -5.12 7.15
C PHE A 323 21.98 -5.09 8.23
N VAL A 324 22.63 -6.22 8.44
CA VAL A 324 23.80 -6.35 9.31
C VAL A 324 24.96 -6.88 8.46
N PRO A 325 26.03 -6.09 8.27
CA PRO A 325 27.18 -6.57 7.50
C PRO A 325 27.91 -7.69 8.26
N PRO A 326 28.66 -8.56 7.58
CA PRO A 326 29.43 -9.63 8.21
C PRO A 326 30.34 -9.13 9.34
N PRO A 327 30.62 -9.96 10.37
CA PRO A 327 31.36 -9.55 11.57
C PRO A 327 32.76 -8.99 11.28
N GLU A 328 33.44 -9.50 10.25
CA GLU A 328 34.74 -8.98 9.82
C GLU A 328 34.67 -7.53 9.31
N GLU A 329 33.61 -7.20 8.56
CA GLU A 329 33.40 -5.86 8.01
C GLU A 329 32.85 -4.90 9.06
N GLN A 330 32.05 -5.38 10.01
CA GLN A 330 31.68 -4.59 11.18
C GLN A 330 32.91 -4.11 11.95
N ASN A 331 33.89 -4.99 12.15
CA ASN A 331 35.14 -4.65 12.81
C ASN A 331 35.94 -3.61 12.00
N ARG A 332 36.03 -3.76 10.67
CA ARG A 332 36.67 -2.77 9.78
C ARG A 332 35.95 -1.41 9.79
N LEU A 333 34.62 -1.40 9.75
CA LEU A 333 33.80 -0.18 9.79
C LEU A 333 33.92 0.52 11.15
N ARG A 334 33.91 -0.25 12.26
CA ARG A 334 34.16 0.28 13.61
C ARG A 334 35.55 0.89 13.72
N GLN A 335 36.58 0.20 13.21
CA GLN A 335 37.95 0.73 13.18
C GLN A 335 38.05 2.00 12.31
N ARG A 336 37.40 2.05 11.14
CA ARG A 336 37.34 3.26 10.30
C ARG A 336 36.64 4.42 11.01
N LYS A 337 35.49 4.19 11.65
CA LYS A 337 34.78 5.22 12.43
C LYS A 337 35.62 5.71 13.61
N MET A 338 36.29 4.81 14.33
CA MET A 338 37.21 5.18 15.42
C MET A 338 38.40 6.00 14.94
N LYS A 339 39.00 5.63 13.80
CA LYS A 339 40.08 6.42 13.17
C LYS A 339 39.60 7.81 12.72
N SER A 340 38.42 7.89 12.10
CA SER A 340 37.81 9.16 11.69
C SER A 340 37.47 10.06 12.88
N ARG A 341 36.89 9.52 13.96
CA ARG A 341 36.63 10.27 15.21
C ARG A 341 37.92 10.73 15.89
N LYS A 342 38.96 9.90 15.89
CA LYS A 342 40.27 10.27 16.44
C LYS A 342 40.98 11.34 15.60
N GLY A 343 40.76 11.36 14.28
CA GLY A 343 41.20 12.44 13.40
C GLY A 343 40.43 13.75 13.62
N ALA A 344 39.10 13.68 13.75
CA ALA A 344 38.25 14.84 14.00
C ALA A 344 38.54 15.51 15.36
N ASN A 345 38.73 14.73 16.43
CA ASN A 345 39.08 15.28 17.74
C ASN A 345 40.51 15.86 17.80
N ARG A 346 41.41 15.44 16.91
CA ARG A 346 42.77 15.98 16.84
C ARG A 346 42.80 17.33 16.11
N GLY A 347 41.97 17.50 15.07
CA GLY A 347 41.81 18.78 14.38
C GLY A 347 41.08 19.86 15.20
N MET A 348 40.33 19.47 16.24
CA MET A 348 39.62 20.41 17.14
C MET A 348 40.46 20.85 18.35
N ALA A 349 41.66 20.27 18.55
CA ALA A 349 42.58 20.64 19.62
C ALA A 349 43.78 21.48 19.13
N GLU A 350 43.86 21.75 17.83
CA GLU A 350 44.91 22.54 17.18
C GLU A 350 44.39 23.85 16.54
N GLY A 351 43.14 24.24 16.84
CA GLY A 351 42.57 25.55 16.52
C GLY A 351 42.03 26.20 17.77
#